data_AF-A0A6M0CCB4-F1
#
_entry.id   AF-A0A6M0CCB4-F1
#
_cell.length_a   1.000
_cell.length_b   1.000
_cell.length_c   1.000
_cell.angle_alpha   90.00
_cell.angle_beta   90.00
_cell.angle_gamma   90.00
#
_symmetry.space_group_name_H-M   'P 1'
#
loop_
_entity.id
_entity.type
_entity.pdbx_description
1 polymer ?
#
loop_
_entity_poly.entity_id
_entity_poly.type
_entity_poly.pdbx_seq_one_letter_code
_entity_poly.pdbx_strand_id
1 'polypeptide(L)'
;MLVEFSVSNFKSIKEKQTLSLIADESNVKSDNVFTPIEGDKLRLLKSAVIYGANASGKSNIIQAFIIFYSFIHQLNVDIEQNIRFFQPFLLEPAYSEKPTCFQIVFILDCILHEYDLAFDSQEVISESLHFYPKKRKAKLFDRKQTKVTFGSYFKNKGEVSKKPLIKSPYLSLIAGQQHEQMLKIYEYFNQLVPLQANNINIRSYWLLKMTKKHLKNEQFKQKIAKLMRISDTHIDNFFIEEKDIELFDKSSKNFLEAQKLSEIEEE
;
A
#
# COMPACT_ATOMS: atom_id res chain seq x y z
N MET A 1 -4.98 -4.80 7.64
CA MET A 1 -3.99 -5.87 7.43
C MET A 1 -4.21 -6.52 6.08
N LEU A 2 -3.15 -6.71 5.30
CA LEU A 2 -3.24 -7.22 3.94
C LEU A 2 -3.64 -8.70 3.93
N VAL A 3 -4.56 -9.07 3.04
CA VAL A 3 -4.97 -10.46 2.79
C VAL A 3 -4.53 -10.87 1.39
N GLU A 4 -4.93 -10.09 0.39
CA GLU A 4 -4.54 -10.31 -1.00
C GLU A 4 -4.29 -8.98 -1.71
N PHE A 5 -3.35 -8.99 -2.65
CA PHE A 5 -3.18 -7.92 -3.63
C PHE A 5 -3.14 -8.52 -5.02
N SER A 6 -3.95 -8.01 -5.93
CA SER A 6 -3.98 -8.45 -7.31
C SER A 6 -3.77 -7.30 -8.29
N VAL A 7 -3.16 -7.63 -9.42
CA VAL A 7 -2.92 -6.70 -10.53
C VAL A 7 -3.12 -7.42 -11.87
N SER A 8 -3.72 -6.74 -12.85
CA SER A 8 -3.75 -7.17 -14.25
C SER A 8 -3.44 -6.02 -15.19
N ASN A 9 -2.94 -6.35 -16.39
CA ASN A 9 -2.54 -5.38 -17.41
C ASN A 9 -1.60 -4.29 -16.88
N PHE A 10 -0.42 -4.70 -16.41
CA PHE A 10 0.59 -3.83 -15.81
C PHE A 10 2.01 -4.29 -16.16
N LYS A 11 2.77 -3.50 -16.92
CA LYS A 11 4.15 -3.82 -17.33
C LYS A 11 4.30 -5.21 -17.95
N SER A 12 4.94 -6.15 -17.25
CA SER A 12 5.10 -7.54 -17.73
C SER A 12 3.93 -8.45 -17.35
N ILE A 13 2.90 -7.92 -16.68
CA ILE A 13 1.76 -8.66 -16.16
C ILE A 13 0.58 -8.44 -17.11
N LYS A 14 0.31 -9.44 -17.95
CA LYS A 14 -0.85 -9.44 -18.85
C LYS A 14 -2.13 -9.78 -18.09
N GLU A 15 -2.20 -11.02 -17.64
CA GLU A 15 -3.35 -11.57 -16.90
C GLU A 15 -3.28 -11.23 -15.41
N LYS A 16 -4.41 -11.37 -14.70
CA LYS A 16 -4.48 -11.16 -13.26
C LYS A 16 -3.47 -12.04 -12.53
N GLN A 17 -2.64 -11.42 -11.70
CA GLN A 17 -1.73 -12.07 -10.76
C GLN A 17 -2.10 -11.65 -9.34
N THR A 18 -2.04 -12.57 -8.39
CA THR A 18 -2.44 -12.35 -7.00
C THR A 18 -1.32 -12.75 -6.05
N LEU A 19 -0.87 -11.81 -5.22
CA LEU A 19 -0.10 -12.08 -4.01
C LEU A 19 -1.09 -12.35 -2.88
N SER A 20 -1.17 -13.61 -2.42
CA SER A 20 -2.05 -14.02 -1.32
C SER A 20 -1.24 -14.31 -0.06
N LEU A 21 -1.68 -13.75 1.06
CA LEU A 21 -1.16 -14.05 2.40
C LEU A 21 -2.02 -15.07 3.14
N ILE A 22 -3.00 -15.69 2.46
CA ILE A 22 -3.79 -16.77 3.03
C ILE A 22 -2.87 -17.98 3.27
N ALA A 23 -2.81 -18.43 4.52
CA ALA A 23 -2.03 -19.60 4.88
C ALA A 23 -2.71 -20.87 4.35
N ASP A 24 -1.90 -21.82 3.90
CA ASP A 24 -2.38 -23.13 3.48
C ASP A 24 -2.83 -23.99 4.67
N GLU A 25 -3.19 -25.25 4.41
CA GLU A 25 -3.61 -26.17 5.47
C GLU A 25 -2.46 -26.63 6.38
N SER A 26 -1.21 -26.39 5.97
CA SER A 26 -0.03 -26.89 6.67
C SER A 26 0.20 -26.18 8.00
N ASN A 27 0.80 -26.91 8.94
CA ASN A 27 1.29 -26.34 10.20
C ASN A 27 2.82 -26.15 10.18
N VAL A 28 3.43 -26.20 8.99
CA VAL A 28 4.87 -25.97 8.83
C VAL A 28 5.13 -24.49 9.09
N LYS A 29 6.05 -24.17 10.03
CA LYS A 29 6.31 -22.81 10.51
C LYS A 29 5.04 -22.11 11.03
N SER A 30 4.32 -22.78 11.93
CA SER A 30 3.15 -22.21 12.63
C SER A 30 3.40 -20.84 13.24
N ASP A 31 4.64 -20.52 13.61
CA ASP A 31 5.05 -19.22 14.13
C ASP A 31 4.86 -18.06 13.14
N ASN A 32 4.81 -18.35 11.83
CA ASN A 32 4.50 -17.40 10.76
C ASN A 32 3.01 -17.32 10.43
N VAL A 33 2.15 -18.05 11.13
CA VAL A 33 0.70 -18.06 10.89
C VAL A 33 -0.03 -17.42 12.06
N PHE A 34 -1.17 -16.77 11.79
CA PHE A 34 -2.07 -16.25 12.82
C PHE A 34 -3.50 -16.13 12.29
N THR A 35 -4.47 -16.04 13.20
CA THR A 35 -5.88 -15.83 12.87
C THR A 35 -6.26 -14.38 13.19
N PRO A 36 -6.69 -13.59 12.20
CA PRO A 36 -6.90 -12.16 12.35
C PRO A 36 -8.25 -11.77 12.92
N ILE A 37 -9.23 -12.68 12.84
CA ILE A 37 -10.61 -12.49 13.28
C ILE A 37 -10.92 -13.69 14.18
N GLU A 38 -11.17 -13.42 15.46
CA GLU A 38 -11.45 -14.46 16.43
C GLU A 38 -12.68 -15.30 16.02
N GLY A 39 -12.57 -16.63 16.15
CA GLY A 39 -13.62 -17.56 15.72
C GLY A 39 -13.80 -17.72 14.22
N ASP A 40 -12.97 -17.06 13.39
CA ASP A 40 -12.93 -17.32 11.94
C ASP A 40 -11.90 -18.40 11.56
N LYS A 41 -12.11 -19.02 10.39
CA LYS A 41 -11.20 -20.03 9.82
C LYS A 41 -10.10 -19.40 8.95
N LEU A 42 -10.20 -18.10 8.66
CA LEU A 42 -9.21 -17.39 7.86
C LEU A 42 -7.88 -17.35 8.62
N ARG A 43 -6.86 -18.01 8.08
CA ARG A 43 -5.49 -17.97 8.59
C ARG A 43 -4.62 -17.18 7.63
N LEU A 44 -3.76 -16.33 8.17
CA LEU A 44 -2.87 -15.47 7.38
C LEU A 44 -1.41 -15.66 7.77
N LEU A 45 -0.53 -15.41 6.81
CA LEU A 45 0.91 -15.38 6.98
C LEU A 45 1.36 -14.02 7.52
N LYS A 46 2.28 -14.01 8.49
CA LYS A 46 2.91 -12.78 9.02
C LYS A 46 3.95 -12.21 8.05
N SER A 47 4.53 -13.06 7.20
CA SER A 47 5.53 -12.70 6.21
C SER A 47 5.48 -13.63 5.01
N ALA A 48 5.84 -13.09 3.84
CA ALA A 48 5.94 -13.83 2.59
C ALA A 48 7.16 -13.35 1.79
N VAL A 49 7.72 -14.24 0.97
CA VAL A 49 8.85 -13.93 0.10
C VAL A 49 8.55 -14.42 -1.32
N ILE A 50 8.83 -13.58 -2.32
CA ILE A 50 8.61 -13.89 -3.74
C ILE A 50 9.96 -14.30 -4.35
N TYR A 51 10.08 -15.57 -4.74
CA TYR A 51 11.25 -16.11 -5.45
C TYR A 51 10.90 -16.46 -6.90
N GLY A 52 11.93 -16.54 -7.75
CA GLY A 52 11.76 -16.89 -9.16
C GLY A 52 12.92 -16.41 -10.02
N ALA A 53 12.98 -16.89 -11.26
CA ALA A 53 14.04 -16.58 -12.22
C ALA A 53 14.19 -15.06 -12.50
N ASN A 54 15.34 -14.64 -13.02
CA ASN A 54 15.52 -13.26 -13.46
C ASN A 54 14.46 -12.90 -14.52
N ALA A 55 14.03 -11.63 -14.52
CA ALA A 55 12.98 -11.11 -15.40
C ALA A 55 11.58 -11.78 -15.28
N SER A 56 11.34 -12.63 -14.29
CA SER A 56 10.03 -13.29 -14.09
C SER A 56 8.90 -12.37 -13.57
N GLY A 57 9.09 -11.04 -13.56
CA GLY A 57 8.06 -10.08 -13.14
C GLY A 57 7.93 -9.82 -11.63
N LYS A 58 8.77 -10.40 -10.77
CA LYS A 58 8.71 -10.22 -9.30
C LYS A 58 8.71 -8.74 -8.88
N SER A 59 9.66 -7.97 -9.43
CA SER A 59 9.77 -6.54 -9.16
C SER A 59 8.54 -5.76 -9.65
N ASN A 60 7.86 -6.25 -10.70
CA ASN A 60 6.65 -5.62 -11.22
C ASN A 60 5.45 -5.80 -10.29
N ILE A 61 5.37 -6.91 -9.53
CA ILE A 61 4.35 -7.07 -8.47
C ILE A 61 4.55 -6.01 -7.37
N ILE A 62 5.79 -5.81 -6.92
CA ILE A 62 6.11 -4.80 -5.90
C ILE A 62 5.88 -3.37 -6.45
N GLN A 63 6.27 -3.12 -7.70
CA GLN A 63 6.01 -1.83 -8.36
C GLN A 63 4.52 -1.57 -8.57
N ALA A 64 3.72 -2.59 -8.89
CA ALA A 64 2.26 -2.48 -8.96
C ALA A 64 1.68 -2.04 -7.63
N PHE A 65 2.14 -2.62 -6.52
CA PHE A 65 1.71 -2.21 -5.18
C PHE A 65 2.12 -0.77 -4.83
N ILE A 66 3.36 -0.37 -5.17
CA ILE A 66 3.83 1.02 -5.00
C ILE A 66 2.98 2.00 -5.81
N ILE A 67 2.65 1.65 -7.07
CA ILE A 67 1.81 2.50 -7.93
C ILE A 67 0.39 2.57 -7.40
N PHE A 68 -0.20 1.43 -7.01
CA PHE A 68 -1.50 1.40 -6.35
C PHE A 68 -1.52 2.33 -5.13
N TYR A 69 -0.56 2.18 -4.22
CA TYR A 69 -0.41 3.04 -3.05
C TYR A 69 -0.32 4.51 -3.47
N SER A 70 0.59 4.84 -4.39
CA SER A 70 0.80 6.22 -4.84
C SER A 70 -0.44 6.83 -5.50
N PHE A 71 -1.23 6.00 -6.21
CA PHE A 71 -2.43 6.45 -6.89
C PHE A 71 -3.58 6.75 -5.93
N ILE A 72 -3.75 5.91 -4.89
CA ILE A 72 -4.71 6.17 -3.82
C ILE A 72 -4.42 7.49 -3.11
N HIS A 73 -3.15 7.85 -2.92
CA HIS A 73 -2.79 9.10 -2.24
C HIS A 73 -2.71 10.32 -3.17
N GLN A 74 -3.07 10.18 -4.46
CA GLN A 74 -3.07 11.32 -5.38
C GLN A 74 -4.33 12.17 -5.19
N LEU A 75 -4.17 13.33 -4.55
CA LEU A 75 -5.27 14.29 -4.34
C LEU A 75 -5.31 15.42 -5.38
N ASN A 76 -4.20 15.67 -6.09
CA ASN A 76 -4.11 16.72 -7.11
C ASN A 76 -3.77 16.11 -8.46
N VAL A 77 -4.74 16.09 -9.38
CA VAL A 77 -4.49 15.76 -10.78
C VAL A 77 -4.55 17.06 -11.57
N ASP A 78 -3.46 17.37 -12.24
CA ASP A 78 -3.43 18.37 -13.29
C ASP A 78 -4.37 17.90 -14.42
N ILE A 79 -5.47 18.63 -14.64
CA ILE A 79 -6.59 18.18 -15.48
C ILE A 79 -6.13 17.90 -16.91
N GLU A 80 -5.07 18.57 -17.36
CA GLU A 80 -4.54 18.47 -18.72
C GLU A 80 -3.64 17.24 -18.93
N GLN A 81 -3.13 16.61 -17.86
CA GLN A 81 -2.16 15.52 -17.98
C GLN A 81 -2.81 14.14 -17.88
N ASN A 82 -2.25 13.17 -18.60
CA ASN A 82 -2.63 11.76 -18.49
C ASN A 82 -2.37 11.22 -17.08
N ILE A 83 -3.08 10.16 -16.69
CA ILE A 83 -2.83 9.45 -15.43
C ILE A 83 -1.43 8.82 -15.50
N ARG A 84 -0.45 9.47 -14.85
CA ARG A 84 0.98 9.05 -14.84
C ARG A 84 1.23 7.62 -14.34
N PHE A 85 0.25 7.05 -13.65
CA PHE A 85 0.30 5.70 -13.09
C PHE A 85 -0.07 4.61 -14.09
N PHE A 86 -0.59 4.99 -15.27
CA PHE A 86 -0.97 4.02 -16.30
C PHE A 86 0.28 3.48 -17.00
N GLN A 87 0.62 2.24 -16.69
CA GLN A 87 1.79 1.53 -17.22
C GLN A 87 1.35 0.12 -17.66
N PRO A 88 0.58 0.01 -18.76
CA PRO A 88 -0.08 -1.24 -19.16
C PRO A 88 0.90 -2.30 -19.67
N PHE A 89 0.39 -3.48 -20.00
CA PHE A 89 1.15 -4.51 -20.68
C PHE A 89 1.32 -4.15 -22.17
N LEU A 90 2.57 -3.95 -22.59
CA LEU A 90 2.90 -3.44 -23.92
C LEU A 90 3.41 -4.49 -24.91
N LEU A 91 3.62 -5.75 -24.49
CA LEU A 91 4.12 -6.80 -25.39
C LEU A 91 3.03 -7.31 -26.35
N GLU A 92 1.77 -6.90 -26.16
CA GLU A 92 0.66 -7.20 -27.06
C GLU A 92 -0.14 -5.91 -27.30
N PRO A 93 -0.27 -5.44 -28.55
CA PRO A 93 -0.97 -4.18 -28.88
C PRO A 93 -2.42 -4.13 -28.38
N ALA A 94 -3.09 -5.28 -28.29
CA ALA A 94 -4.46 -5.36 -27.78
C ALA A 94 -4.60 -4.99 -26.29
N TYR A 95 -3.50 -4.79 -25.55
CA TYR A 95 -3.49 -4.46 -24.13
C TYR A 95 -3.04 -3.03 -23.82
N SER A 96 -2.47 -2.30 -24.79
CA SER A 96 -1.93 -0.95 -24.56
C SER A 96 -2.99 0.07 -24.14
N GLU A 97 -4.24 -0.13 -24.55
CA GLU A 97 -5.38 0.73 -24.21
C GLU A 97 -6.36 0.06 -23.24
N LYS A 98 -6.14 -1.21 -22.87
CA LYS A 98 -6.97 -1.86 -21.86
C LYS A 98 -6.74 -1.21 -20.51
N PRO A 99 -7.75 -1.18 -19.62
CA PRO A 99 -7.53 -0.69 -18.26
C PRO A 99 -6.50 -1.53 -17.50
N THR A 100 -5.69 -0.87 -16.67
CA THR A 100 -4.96 -1.51 -15.58
C THR A 100 -5.92 -1.70 -14.42
N CYS A 101 -5.94 -2.89 -13.82
CA CYS A 101 -6.81 -3.19 -12.68
C CYS A 101 -5.98 -3.56 -11.46
N PHE A 102 -6.30 -2.94 -10.32
CA PHE A 102 -5.81 -3.30 -9.01
C PHE A 102 -6.96 -3.80 -8.15
N GLN A 103 -6.70 -4.83 -7.34
CA GLN A 103 -7.60 -5.28 -6.29
C GLN A 103 -6.81 -5.49 -5.01
N ILE A 104 -7.35 -5.04 -3.89
CA ILE A 104 -6.78 -5.28 -2.57
C ILE A 104 -7.87 -5.81 -1.64
N VAL A 105 -7.57 -6.93 -0.99
CA VAL A 105 -8.38 -7.52 0.06
C VAL A 105 -7.64 -7.32 1.37
N PHE A 106 -8.31 -6.76 2.37
CA PHE A 106 -7.69 -6.42 3.64
C PHE A 106 -8.67 -6.49 4.80
N ILE A 107 -8.15 -6.57 6.02
CA ILE A 107 -8.93 -6.56 7.25
C ILE A 107 -8.72 -5.23 7.97
N LEU A 108 -9.81 -4.56 8.30
CA LEU A 108 -9.85 -3.34 9.11
C LEU A 108 -10.95 -3.52 10.16
N ASP A 109 -10.67 -3.21 11.42
CA ASP A 109 -11.60 -3.38 12.55
C ASP A 109 -12.24 -4.79 12.60
N CYS A 110 -11.44 -5.83 12.40
CA CYS A 110 -11.87 -7.23 12.33
C CYS A 110 -12.90 -7.54 11.22
N ILE A 111 -13.03 -6.67 10.22
CA ILE A 111 -13.94 -6.84 9.09
C ILE A 111 -13.13 -6.92 7.80
N LEU A 112 -13.44 -7.91 6.96
CA LEU A 112 -12.87 -8.05 5.63
C LEU A 112 -13.41 -6.95 4.71
N HIS A 113 -12.53 -6.35 3.93
CA HIS A 113 -12.79 -5.32 2.94
C HIS A 113 -12.17 -5.74 1.61
N GLU A 114 -12.81 -5.35 0.52
CA GLU A 114 -12.41 -5.61 -0.86
C GLU A 114 -12.52 -4.29 -1.62
N TYR A 115 -11.40 -3.80 -2.13
CA TYR A 115 -11.33 -2.57 -2.90
C TYR A 115 -10.77 -2.88 -4.29
N ASP A 116 -11.49 -2.43 -5.31
CA ASP A 116 -11.17 -2.63 -6.72
C ASP A 116 -11.04 -1.27 -7.42
N LEU A 117 -10.03 -1.13 -8.27
CA LEU A 117 -9.77 0.08 -9.03
C LEU A 117 -9.30 -0.29 -10.45
N ALA A 118 -9.98 0.23 -11.46
CA ALA A 118 -9.61 0.08 -12.87
C ALA A 118 -9.54 1.44 -13.54
N PHE A 119 -8.47 1.69 -14.29
CA PHE A 119 -8.19 2.97 -14.92
C PHE A 119 -7.35 2.80 -16.17
N ASP A 120 -7.43 3.78 -17.07
CA ASP A 120 -6.59 3.87 -18.26
C ASP A 120 -5.72 5.15 -18.24
N SER A 121 -5.19 5.56 -19.39
CA SER A 121 -4.40 6.79 -19.49
C SER A 121 -5.19 8.08 -19.21
N GLN A 122 -6.52 8.04 -19.35
CA GLN A 122 -7.40 9.21 -19.35
C GLN A 122 -8.27 9.31 -18.11
N GLU A 123 -8.78 8.20 -17.58
CA GLU A 123 -9.75 8.22 -16.48
C GLU A 123 -9.75 6.97 -15.60
N VAL A 124 -10.37 7.10 -14.43
CA VAL A 124 -10.79 5.98 -13.60
C VAL A 124 -12.11 5.43 -14.16
N ILE A 125 -12.00 4.25 -14.78
CA ILE A 125 -13.09 3.55 -15.47
C ILE A 125 -14.07 2.95 -14.46
N SER A 126 -13.57 2.31 -13.42
CA SER A 126 -14.41 1.77 -12.34
C SER A 126 -13.67 1.71 -11.02
N GLU A 127 -14.42 1.85 -9.94
CA GLU A 127 -13.90 1.75 -8.59
C GLU A 127 -14.99 1.22 -7.68
N SER A 128 -14.67 0.29 -6.79
CA SER A 128 -15.66 -0.22 -5.85
C SER A 128 -15.05 -0.55 -4.51
N LEU A 129 -15.86 -0.40 -3.47
CA LEU A 129 -15.48 -0.73 -2.11
C LEU A 129 -16.60 -1.55 -1.47
N HIS A 130 -16.24 -2.77 -1.11
CA HIS A 130 -17.09 -3.75 -0.47
C HIS A 130 -16.51 -4.18 0.87
N PHE A 131 -17.36 -4.66 1.77
CA PHE A 131 -16.95 -5.14 3.08
C PHE A 131 -17.89 -6.25 3.58
N TYR A 132 -17.47 -7.00 4.60
CA TYR A 132 -18.14 -8.22 5.04
C TYR A 132 -18.52 -8.19 6.54
N PRO A 133 -19.40 -7.27 7.00
CA PRO A 133 -19.68 -7.03 8.42
C PRO A 133 -20.32 -8.21 9.17
N LYS A 134 -20.84 -9.20 8.44
CA LYS A 134 -21.41 -10.45 8.97
C LYS A 134 -21.09 -11.64 8.05
N LYS A 135 -19.87 -11.68 7.50
CA LYS A 135 -19.44 -12.65 6.47
C LYS A 135 -20.29 -12.63 5.19
N ARG A 136 -21.09 -11.57 4.98
CA ARG A 136 -21.88 -11.34 3.76
C ARG A 136 -21.37 -10.09 3.08
N LYS A 137 -21.16 -10.18 1.76
CA LYS A 137 -20.72 -9.04 0.94
C LYS A 137 -21.75 -7.92 1.02
N ALA A 138 -21.32 -6.77 1.49
CA ALA A 138 -22.09 -5.55 1.53
C ALA A 138 -21.36 -4.47 0.75
N LYS A 139 -22.12 -3.67 0.00
CA LYS A 139 -21.59 -2.54 -0.75
C LYS A 139 -21.46 -1.31 0.14
N LEU A 140 -20.32 -0.63 0.05
CA LEU A 140 -20.17 0.76 0.48
C LEU A 140 -20.45 1.67 -0.70
N PHE A 141 -19.64 1.60 -1.76
CA PHE A 141 -19.91 2.32 -3.01
C PHE A 141 -19.43 1.55 -4.24
N ASP A 142 -20.08 1.82 -5.37
CA ASP A 142 -19.59 1.50 -6.71
C ASP A 142 -19.53 2.77 -7.54
N ARG A 143 -18.48 2.94 -8.32
CA ARG A 143 -18.31 3.96 -9.33
C ARG A 143 -18.11 3.29 -10.69
N LYS A 144 -18.82 3.78 -11.70
CA LYS A 144 -18.55 3.54 -13.12
C LYS A 144 -18.39 4.90 -13.80
N GLN A 145 -17.18 5.21 -14.24
CA GLN A 145 -16.78 6.52 -14.76
C GLN A 145 -17.25 7.66 -13.83
N THR A 146 -18.24 8.45 -14.25
CA THR A 146 -18.76 9.60 -13.48
C THR A 146 -19.94 9.26 -12.57
N LYS A 147 -20.48 8.03 -12.65
CA LYS A 147 -21.67 7.62 -11.89
C LYS A 147 -21.28 6.85 -10.63
N VAL A 148 -21.71 7.35 -9.47
CA VAL A 148 -21.51 6.71 -8.17
C VAL A 148 -22.85 6.18 -7.63
N THR A 149 -22.82 4.97 -7.06
CA THR A 149 -23.94 4.37 -6.32
C THR A 149 -23.49 3.95 -4.92
N PHE A 150 -24.33 4.17 -3.92
CA PHE A 150 -24.03 3.83 -2.54
C PHE A 150 -24.87 2.65 -2.05
N GLY A 151 -24.26 1.75 -1.28
CA GLY A 151 -24.99 0.68 -0.60
C GLY A 151 -25.76 1.16 0.63
N SER A 152 -26.52 0.27 1.26
CA SER A 152 -27.31 0.58 2.46
C SER A 152 -26.44 0.87 3.69
N TYR A 153 -25.23 0.33 3.74
CA TYR A 153 -24.28 0.51 4.85
C TYR A 153 -23.41 1.77 4.73
N PHE A 154 -23.49 2.50 3.60
CA PHE A 154 -22.82 3.78 3.45
C PHE A 154 -23.58 4.85 4.23
N LYS A 155 -22.97 5.35 5.31
CA LYS A 155 -23.57 6.36 6.19
C LYS A 155 -23.49 7.75 5.56
N ASN A 156 -24.31 8.68 6.04
CA ASN A 156 -24.22 10.12 5.71
C ASN A 156 -24.06 10.46 4.21
N LYS A 157 -24.79 9.77 3.33
CA LYS A 157 -24.71 9.95 1.86
C LYS A 157 -24.90 11.38 1.35
N GLY A 158 -25.50 12.27 2.15
CA GLY A 158 -25.72 13.67 1.82
C GLY A 158 -24.49 14.57 2.02
N GLU A 159 -23.50 14.11 2.78
CA GLU A 159 -22.29 14.88 3.13
C GLU A 159 -21.17 14.73 2.09
N VAL A 160 -21.35 13.89 1.07
CA VAL A 160 -20.30 13.56 0.08
C VAL A 160 -20.68 13.97 -1.33
N SER A 161 -19.69 14.39 -2.12
CA SER A 161 -19.91 14.68 -3.54
C SER A 161 -20.23 13.40 -4.30
N LYS A 162 -21.34 13.40 -5.05
CA LYS A 162 -21.69 12.31 -5.99
C LYS A 162 -20.99 12.43 -7.34
N LYS A 163 -20.25 13.53 -7.56
CA LYS A 163 -19.47 13.78 -8.77
C LYS A 163 -18.01 13.45 -8.49
N PRO A 164 -17.52 12.27 -8.92
CA PRO A 164 -16.13 11.93 -8.75
C PRO A 164 -15.24 12.77 -9.67
N LEU A 165 -13.98 12.95 -9.28
CA LEU A 165 -12.96 13.48 -10.19
C LEU A 165 -12.60 12.39 -11.19
N ILE A 166 -12.59 12.73 -12.49
CA ILE A 166 -12.40 11.78 -13.60
C ILE A 166 -11.11 10.95 -13.43
N LYS A 167 -10.02 11.62 -13.02
CA LYS A 167 -8.67 11.05 -12.96
C LYS A 167 -8.19 10.63 -11.57
N SER A 168 -9.00 10.85 -10.52
CA SER A 168 -8.62 10.50 -9.15
C SER A 168 -9.51 9.40 -8.60
N PRO A 169 -8.99 8.52 -7.73
CA PRO A 169 -9.83 7.60 -6.98
C PRO A 169 -10.85 8.37 -6.13
N TYR A 170 -12.07 7.85 -6.10
CA TYR A 170 -13.19 8.41 -5.39
C TYR A 170 -13.06 8.24 -3.88
N LEU A 171 -12.46 7.15 -3.41
CA LEU A 171 -12.09 6.97 -2.00
C LEU A 171 -11.29 8.17 -1.48
N SER A 172 -10.27 8.59 -2.22
CA SER A 172 -9.38 9.71 -1.85
C SER A 172 -10.14 11.03 -1.79
N LEU A 173 -11.05 11.27 -2.74
CA LEU A 173 -11.91 12.45 -2.75
C LEU A 173 -12.81 12.50 -1.51
N ILE A 174 -13.49 11.40 -1.19
CA ILE A 174 -14.41 11.36 -0.04
C ILE A 174 -13.64 11.42 1.29
N ALA A 175 -12.46 10.80 1.37
CA ALA A 175 -11.60 10.92 2.55
C ALA A 175 -11.16 12.37 2.77
N GLY A 176 -10.80 13.10 1.71
CA GLY A 176 -10.51 14.54 1.77
C GLY A 176 -11.70 15.42 2.18
N GLN A 177 -12.93 14.93 2.02
CA GLN A 177 -14.16 15.56 2.55
C GLN A 177 -14.44 15.19 4.02
N GLN A 178 -13.48 14.53 4.69
CA GLN A 178 -13.56 14.12 6.09
C GLN A 178 -14.75 13.19 6.42
N HIS A 179 -15.25 12.44 5.44
CA HIS A 179 -16.31 11.47 5.70
C HIS A 179 -15.78 10.32 6.57
N GLU A 180 -16.25 10.25 7.82
CA GLU A 180 -15.70 9.42 8.90
C GLU A 180 -15.43 7.96 8.48
N GLN A 181 -16.39 7.30 7.82
CA GLN A 181 -16.26 5.89 7.43
C GLN A 181 -15.20 5.67 6.34
N MET A 182 -15.08 6.61 5.41
CA MET A 182 -14.14 6.48 4.28
C MET A 182 -12.74 6.89 4.71
N LEU A 183 -12.65 7.90 5.59
CA LEU A 183 -11.38 8.34 6.16
C LEU A 183 -10.66 7.20 6.88
N LYS A 184 -11.35 6.41 7.71
CA LYS A 184 -10.77 5.23 8.37
C LYS A 184 -10.20 4.21 7.39
N ILE A 185 -10.89 3.99 6.27
CA ILE A 185 -10.46 3.06 5.21
C ILE A 185 -9.28 3.65 4.42
N TYR A 186 -9.29 4.95 4.18
CA TYR A 186 -8.18 5.66 3.56
C TYR A 186 -6.91 5.63 4.44
N GLU A 187 -7.06 5.91 5.74
CA GLU A 187 -5.98 5.85 6.73
C GLU A 187 -5.37 4.46 6.87
N TYR A 188 -6.15 3.39 6.64
CA TYR A 188 -5.59 2.05 6.54
C TYR A 188 -4.52 1.94 5.44
N PHE A 189 -4.73 2.60 4.29
CA PHE A 189 -3.74 2.60 3.22
C PHE A 189 -2.47 3.36 3.62
N ASN A 190 -2.56 4.45 4.40
CA ASN A 190 -1.39 5.15 4.95
C ASN A 190 -0.47 4.23 5.78
N GLN A 191 -1.02 3.17 6.38
CA GLN A 191 -0.26 2.20 7.18
C GLN A 191 0.49 1.17 6.33
N LEU A 192 0.12 1.02 5.05
CA LEU A 192 0.81 0.15 4.11
C LEU A 192 2.00 0.89 3.53
N VAL A 193 3.17 0.74 4.15
CA VAL A 193 4.39 1.43 3.72
C VAL A 193 5.17 0.58 2.73
N PRO A 194 5.10 0.84 1.41
CA PRO A 194 5.99 0.17 0.48
C PRO A 194 7.40 0.79 0.55
N LEU A 195 8.39 -0.04 0.85
CA LEU A 195 9.80 0.37 0.85
C LEU A 195 10.50 -0.12 -0.42
N GLN A 196 11.08 0.81 -1.17
CA GLN A 196 11.91 0.49 -2.32
C GLN A 196 13.37 0.77 -1.99
N ALA A 197 14.19 -0.28 -1.86
CA ALA A 197 15.59 -0.17 -1.43
C ALA A 197 16.44 0.77 -2.30
N ASN A 198 16.09 0.92 -3.57
CA ASN A 198 16.84 1.75 -4.53
C ASN A 198 16.49 3.25 -4.45
N ASN A 199 15.43 3.63 -3.72
CA ASN A 199 15.08 5.03 -3.52
C ASN A 199 15.77 5.55 -2.26
N ILE A 200 16.87 6.29 -2.43
CA ILE A 200 17.72 6.71 -1.32
C ILE A 200 17.02 7.66 -0.36
N ASN A 201 16.11 8.50 -0.84
CA ASN A 201 15.38 9.46 0.00
C ASN A 201 14.35 8.74 0.87
N ILE A 202 13.54 7.86 0.26
CA ILE A 202 12.57 7.02 0.99
C ILE A 202 13.31 6.15 2.01
N ARG A 203 14.41 5.51 1.61
CA ARG A 203 15.22 4.68 2.51
C ARG A 203 15.75 5.49 3.70
N SER A 204 16.28 6.68 3.45
CA SER A 204 16.86 7.53 4.52
C SER A 204 15.79 8.03 5.48
N TYR A 205 14.64 8.48 4.98
CA TYR A 205 13.50 8.89 5.80
C TYR A 205 13.01 7.75 6.70
N TRP A 206 12.72 6.57 6.13
CA TRP A 206 12.23 5.44 6.91
C TRP A 206 13.27 4.89 7.86
N LEU A 207 14.55 4.89 7.48
CA LEU A 207 15.63 4.51 8.38
C LEU A 207 15.66 5.42 9.60
N LEU A 208 15.60 6.75 9.42
CA LEU A 208 15.57 7.71 10.52
C LEU A 208 14.32 7.56 11.38
N LYS A 209 13.14 7.48 10.76
CA LYS A 209 11.85 7.35 11.47
C LYS A 209 11.78 6.07 12.30
N MET A 210 12.15 4.94 11.71
CA MET A 210 12.22 3.65 12.42
C MET A 210 13.29 3.68 13.51
N THR A 211 14.43 4.31 13.26
CA THR A 211 15.50 4.46 14.24
C THR A 211 15.00 5.24 15.45
N LYS A 212 14.48 6.46 15.26
CA LYS A 212 13.91 7.28 16.34
C LYS A 212 12.82 6.53 17.12
N LYS A 213 11.92 5.85 16.42
CA LYS A 213 10.78 5.14 17.04
C LYS A 213 11.19 3.92 17.86
N HIS A 214 12.16 3.14 17.39
CA HIS A 214 12.41 1.80 17.92
C HIS A 214 13.76 1.63 18.61
N LEU A 215 14.74 2.53 18.44
CA LEU A 215 16.06 2.31 19.04
C LEU A 215 16.10 2.59 20.56
N LYS A 216 15.07 3.23 21.14
CA LYS A 216 14.84 3.26 22.60
C LYS A 216 14.16 1.99 23.14
N ASN A 217 13.71 1.09 22.26
CA ASN A 217 13.10 -0.18 22.67
C ASN A 217 14.19 -1.24 22.84
N GLU A 218 14.56 -1.52 24.10
CA GLU A 218 15.60 -2.48 24.45
C GLU A 218 15.36 -3.88 23.88
N GLN A 219 14.10 -4.34 23.85
CA GLN A 219 13.76 -5.64 23.29
C GLN A 219 14.01 -5.69 21.77
N PHE A 220 13.71 -4.61 21.06
CA PHE A 220 13.99 -4.49 19.63
C PHE A 220 15.50 -4.43 19.36
N LYS A 221 16.24 -3.64 20.15
CA LYS A 221 17.71 -3.54 20.07
C LYS A 221 18.38 -4.90 20.22
N GLN A 222 17.96 -5.69 21.22
CA GLN A 222 18.45 -7.04 21.43
C GLN A 222 18.19 -7.96 20.23
N LYS A 223 17.01 -7.86 19.60
CA LYS A 223 16.68 -8.64 18.39
C LYS A 223 17.57 -8.27 17.21
N ILE A 224 17.83 -6.97 16.98
CA ILE A 224 18.73 -6.51 15.90
C ILE A 224 20.17 -6.94 16.17
N ALA A 225 20.67 -6.79 17.41
CA ALA A 225 22.02 -7.23 17.76
C ALA A 225 22.19 -8.74 17.53
N LYS A 226 21.17 -9.54 17.89
CA LYS A 226 21.13 -10.97 17.59
C LYS A 226 21.17 -11.26 16.08
N LEU A 227 20.42 -10.51 15.27
CA LEU A 227 20.43 -10.64 13.81
C LEU A 227 21.82 -10.36 13.22
N MET A 228 22.50 -9.30 13.69
CA MET A 228 23.84 -8.91 13.23
C MET A 228 24.89 -9.99 13.53
N ARG A 229 24.81 -10.61 14.73
CA ARG A 229 25.66 -11.75 15.11
C ARG A 229 25.41 -12.98 14.23
N ILE A 230 24.15 -13.31 13.97
CA ILE A 230 23.78 -14.44 13.12
C ILE A 230 24.20 -14.22 11.66
N SER A 231 24.24 -12.97 11.19
CA SER A 231 24.60 -12.63 9.81
C SER A 231 26.11 -12.66 9.53
N ASP A 232 26.92 -13.13 10.50
CA ASP A 232 28.38 -13.24 10.42
C ASP A 232 29.09 -11.95 9.94
N THR A 233 28.60 -10.82 10.42
CA THR A 233 29.15 -9.49 10.07
C THR A 233 30.36 -9.11 10.93
N HIS A 234 30.80 -9.98 11.85
CA HIS A 234 31.71 -9.67 12.96
C HIS A 234 31.25 -8.52 13.88
N ILE A 235 29.96 -8.17 13.87
CA ILE A 235 29.38 -7.14 14.73
C ILE A 235 28.64 -7.78 15.91
N ASP A 236 29.15 -7.55 17.12
CA ASP A 236 28.57 -8.10 18.35
C ASP A 236 27.41 -7.29 18.91
N ASN A 237 27.46 -5.96 18.77
CA ASN A 237 26.46 -5.05 19.28
C ASN A 237 26.55 -3.68 18.60
N PHE A 238 25.56 -2.83 18.87
CA PHE A 238 25.56 -1.44 18.44
C PHE A 238 25.00 -0.55 19.57
N PHE A 239 25.40 0.72 19.54
CA PHE A 239 24.89 1.77 20.43
C PHE A 239 24.38 2.95 19.59
N ILE A 240 23.52 3.76 20.19
CA ILE A 240 23.00 4.98 19.57
C ILE A 240 23.71 6.13 20.24
N GLU A 241 24.25 7.01 19.42
CA GLU A 241 24.79 8.29 19.84
C GLU A 241 24.07 9.37 19.02
N GLU A 242 23.39 10.28 19.70
CA GLU A 242 22.83 11.47 19.07
C GLU A 242 23.93 12.52 18.99
N LYS A 243 24.24 12.99 17.78
CA LYS A 243 25.24 14.03 17.54
C LYS A 243 24.59 15.19 16.82
N ASP A 244 24.84 16.39 17.32
CA ASP A 244 24.61 17.60 16.55
C ASP A 244 25.64 17.62 15.41
N ILE A 245 25.15 17.43 14.19
CA ILE A 245 26.01 17.45 13.01
C ILE A 245 26.16 18.91 12.58
N GLU A 246 27.32 19.52 12.82
CA GLU A 246 27.74 20.70 12.05
C GLU A 246 27.99 20.26 10.61
N LEU A 247 27.10 20.67 9.70
CA LEU A 247 27.04 20.17 8.33
C LEU A 247 28.23 20.68 7.51
N PHE A 248 29.28 19.88 7.43
CA PHE A 248 30.31 20.02 6.41
C PHE A 248 29.98 19.08 5.23
N ASP A 249 29.63 19.68 4.09
CA ASP A 249 29.66 19.10 2.72
C ASP A 249 28.31 18.75 2.03
N LYS A 250 28.32 18.85 0.68
CA LYS A 250 27.17 18.74 -0.26
C LYS A 250 26.31 17.48 -0.11
N SER A 251 26.84 16.41 0.47
CA SER A 251 26.10 15.16 0.76
C SER A 251 24.97 15.34 1.78
N SER A 252 25.05 16.38 2.61
CA SER A 252 24.04 16.74 3.61
C SER A 252 22.78 17.41 3.04
N LYS A 253 22.80 17.88 1.78
CA LYS A 253 21.60 18.46 1.13
C LYS A 253 20.47 17.44 0.96
N ASN A 254 20.80 16.20 0.61
CA ASN A 254 19.83 15.11 0.47
C ASN A 254 19.19 14.74 1.82
N PHE A 255 19.91 14.96 2.93
CA PHE A 255 19.42 14.74 4.28
C PHE A 255 18.37 15.79 4.68
N LEU A 256 18.61 17.06 4.34
CA LEU A 256 17.66 18.16 4.53
C LEU A 256 16.38 18.00 3.71
N GLU A 257 16.46 17.52 2.46
CA GLU A 257 15.26 17.23 1.66
C GLU A 257 14.41 16.09 2.26
N ALA A 258 15.05 15.07 2.82
CA ALA A 258 14.35 13.99 3.52
C ALA A 258 13.70 14.44 4.85
N GLN A 259 14.28 15.44 5.54
CA GLN A 259 13.67 16.09 6.72
C GLN A 259 12.49 16.98 6.34
N LYS A 260 12.57 17.76 5.25
CA LYS A 260 11.44 18.58 4.79
C LYS A 260 10.21 17.74 4.42
N LEU A 261 10.44 16.53 3.87
CA LEU A 261 9.36 15.55 3.64
C LEU A 261 8.69 15.07 4.94
N SER A 262 9.38 15.14 6.09
CA SER A 262 8.81 14.78 7.40
C SER A 262 7.92 15.86 8.01
N GLU A 263 8.20 17.14 7.72
CA GLU A 263 7.42 18.28 8.24
C GLU A 263 6.10 18.45 7.46
N ILE A 264 6.07 18.09 6.17
CA ILE A 264 4.87 18.19 5.31
C ILE A 264 3.83 17.09 5.62
N GLU A 265 4.21 16.03 6.32
CA GLU A 265 3.29 14.93 6.73
C GLU A 265 2.77 15.09 8.18
N GLU A 266 3.27 16.07 8.95
CA GLU A 266 2.85 16.33 10.35
C GLU A 266 1.94 17.57 10.50
N GLU A 267 1.64 18.30 9.41
CA GLU A 267 0.58 19.33 9.32
C GLU A 267 -0.67 18.82 8.58
#